data_AF-A0AAQ1UGI4-F1
#
_entry.id   AF-A0AAQ1UGI4-F1
#
_cell.length_a   1.000
_cell.length_b   1.000
_cell.length_c   1.000
_cell.angle_alpha   90.00
_cell.angle_beta   90.00
_cell.angle_gamma   90.00
#
_symmetry.space_group_name_H-M   'P 1'
#
loop_
_entity.id
_entity.type
_entity.pdbx_description
1 polymer ?
#
loop_
_entity_poly.entity_id
_entity_poly.type
_entity_poly.pdbx_seq_one_letter_code
_entity_poly.pdbx_strand_id
1 'polypeptide(L)'
;MNRNNRKTARWQQQEKKEQRMNKTEFIKVRCTLEEKQRIKSKAESTGRKFSDYCREMLLSGEVISVPKMTDNEKEAIEVLRRTAYFFMHISNLIKVKDDAWVLITQSLSYLAREALNVSLIPNTVLRKGQLNS
;
A
#
# COMPACT_ATOMS: atom_id res chain seq x y z
N MET A 1 -13.30 17.99 14.02
CA MET A 1 -12.44 16.77 14.08
C MET A 1 -13.31 15.53 13.87
N ASN A 2 -13.00 14.73 12.84
CA ASN A 2 -13.89 13.78 12.20
C ASN A 2 -14.10 12.47 13.01
N ARG A 3 -15.35 12.00 13.14
CA ARG A 3 -15.75 10.77 13.88
C ARG A 3 -15.03 9.51 13.40
N ASN A 4 -14.57 9.48 12.16
CA ASN A 4 -13.90 8.33 11.54
C ASN A 4 -12.52 8.05 12.15
N ASN A 5 -11.79 9.08 12.60
CA ASN A 5 -10.45 8.91 13.17
C ASN A 5 -10.46 8.22 14.56
N ARG A 6 -11.55 8.36 15.31
CA ARG A 6 -11.72 7.71 16.62
C ARG A 6 -11.92 6.20 16.50
N LYS A 7 -12.55 5.74 15.42
CA LYS A 7 -12.72 4.30 15.18
C LYS A 7 -11.37 3.67 14.83
N THR A 8 -10.64 4.23 13.87
CA THR A 8 -9.32 3.74 13.46
C THR A 8 -8.32 3.70 14.61
N ALA A 9 -8.29 4.74 15.45
CA ALA A 9 -7.44 4.79 16.64
C ALA A 9 -7.78 3.70 17.69
N ARG A 10 -9.05 3.32 17.83
CA ARG A 10 -9.48 2.25 18.75
C ARG A 10 -9.03 0.87 18.24
N TRP A 11 -9.19 0.58 16.96
CA TRP A 11 -8.71 -0.68 16.35
C TRP A 11 -7.20 -0.84 16.52
N GLN A 12 -6.42 0.22 16.27
CA GLN A 12 -4.96 0.22 16.48
C GLN A 12 -4.56 0.03 17.95
N GLN A 13 -5.33 0.58 18.89
CA GLN A 13 -5.09 0.39 20.33
C GLN A 13 -5.42 -1.05 20.79
N GLN A 14 -6.40 -1.69 20.15
CA GLN A 14 -6.83 -3.06 20.46
C GLN A 14 -5.82 -4.09 19.91
N GLU A 15 -5.35 -3.92 18.67
CA GLU A 15 -4.22 -4.70 18.13
C GLU A 15 -2.96 -4.53 18.99
N LYS A 16 -2.65 -3.32 19.45
CA LYS A 16 -1.51 -3.06 20.36
C LYS A 16 -1.65 -3.77 21.71
N LYS A 17 -2.86 -3.97 22.22
CA LYS A 17 -3.12 -4.72 23.46
C LYS A 17 -2.97 -6.22 23.24
N GLU A 18 -3.47 -6.76 22.13
CA GLU A 18 -3.30 -8.18 21.79
C GLU A 18 -1.85 -8.54 21.47
N GLN A 19 -1.08 -7.63 20.87
CA GLN A 19 0.36 -7.79 20.67
C GLN A 19 1.17 -7.81 21.97
N ARG A 20 0.64 -7.29 23.08
CA ARG A 20 1.30 -7.27 24.39
C ARG A 20 1.14 -8.56 25.20
N MET A 21 0.27 -9.48 24.78
CA MET A 21 0.12 -10.79 25.42
C MET A 21 1.04 -11.80 24.73
N ASN A 22 1.98 -12.38 25.47
CA ASN A 22 2.81 -13.46 24.94
C ASN A 22 1.91 -14.68 24.69
N LYS A 23 1.93 -15.18 23.44
CA LYS A 23 1.16 -16.36 23.03
C LYS A 23 1.91 -17.61 23.54
N THR A 24 1.45 -18.20 24.63
CA THR A 24 2.16 -19.30 25.34
C THR A 24 1.64 -20.70 25.03
N GLU A 25 0.41 -20.83 24.53
CA GLU A 25 -0.22 -22.12 24.24
C GLU A 25 -0.05 -22.56 22.78
N PHE A 26 0.12 -23.87 22.58
CA PHE A 26 0.34 -24.47 21.27
C PHE A 26 -0.79 -25.41 20.89
N ILE A 27 -1.28 -25.26 19.65
CA ILE A 27 -2.23 -26.19 19.03
C ILE A 27 -1.47 -27.00 17.96
N LYS A 28 -1.51 -28.33 18.07
CA LYS A 28 -0.89 -29.24 17.10
C LYS A 28 -1.96 -29.90 16.24
N VAL A 29 -1.82 -29.79 14.92
CA VAL A 29 -2.76 -30.37 13.94
C VAL A 29 -2.04 -31.45 13.14
N ARG A 30 -2.66 -32.64 13.01
CA ARG A 30 -2.17 -33.70 12.11
C ARG A 30 -2.53 -33.33 10.66
N CYS A 31 -1.58 -33.45 9.76
CA CYS A 31 -1.78 -33.21 8.33
C CYS A 31 -0.85 -34.11 7.51
N THR A 32 -1.24 -34.39 6.28
CA THR A 32 -0.41 -35.03 5.26
C THR A 32 0.64 -34.05 4.71
N LEU A 33 1.63 -34.56 3.96
CA LEU A 33 2.68 -33.72 3.38
C LEU A 33 2.12 -32.70 2.38
N GLU A 34 1.17 -33.12 1.54
CA GLU A 34 0.53 -32.29 0.53
C GLU A 34 -0.31 -31.17 1.16
N GLU A 35 -1.12 -31.50 2.17
CA GLU A 35 -1.89 -30.50 2.92
C GLU A 35 -0.98 -29.46 3.56
N LYS A 36 0.12 -29.91 4.18
CA LYS A 36 1.10 -29.02 4.78
C LYS A 36 1.71 -28.06 3.76
N GLN A 37 2.06 -28.54 2.57
CA GLN A 37 2.58 -27.70 1.49
C GLN A 37 1.52 -26.71 1.00
N ARG A 38 0.29 -27.15 0.78
CA ARG A 38 -0.80 -26.30 0.30
C ARG A 38 -1.14 -25.17 1.29
N ILE A 39 -1.13 -25.45 2.59
CA ILE A 39 -1.34 -24.43 3.63
C ILE A 39 -0.16 -23.45 3.65
N LYS A 40 1.08 -23.92 3.50
CA LYS A 40 2.26 -23.05 3.40
C LYS A 40 2.18 -22.10 2.21
N SER A 41 1.86 -22.61 1.02
CA SER A 41 1.75 -21.78 -0.18
C SER A 41 0.63 -20.72 -0.04
N LYS A 42 -0.49 -21.05 0.61
CA LYS A 42 -1.54 -20.07 0.92
C LYS A 42 -1.08 -19.01 1.93
N ALA A 43 -0.31 -19.40 2.94
CA ALA A 43 0.25 -18.43 3.88
C ALA A 43 1.22 -17.47 3.17
N GLU A 44 2.10 -18.00 2.32
CA GLU A 44 3.05 -17.21 1.54
C GLU A 44 2.38 -16.22 0.59
N SER A 45 1.29 -16.65 -0.10
CA SER A 45 0.55 -15.76 -1.00
C SER A 45 -0.15 -14.61 -0.27
N THR A 46 -0.55 -14.82 0.99
CA THR A 46 -1.12 -13.74 1.84
C THR A 46 -0.07 -12.80 2.43
N GLY A 47 1.22 -13.12 2.30
CA GLY A 47 2.31 -12.35 2.90
C GLY A 47 2.36 -12.41 4.44
N ARG A 48 1.63 -13.35 5.06
CA ARG A 48 1.62 -13.57 6.52
C ARG A 48 2.58 -14.69 6.89
N LYS A 49 3.07 -14.70 8.13
CA LYS A 49 3.78 -15.86 8.69
C LYS A 49 2.80 -17.03 8.82
N PHE A 50 3.29 -18.25 8.60
CA PHE A 50 2.46 -19.47 8.69
C PHE A 50 1.63 -19.57 9.97
N SER A 51 2.24 -19.25 11.13
CA SER A 51 1.53 -19.31 12.41
C SER A 51 0.43 -18.27 12.53
N ASP A 52 0.64 -17.05 12.01
CA ASP A 52 -0.37 -15.99 12.06
C ASP A 52 -1.50 -16.28 11.06
N TYR A 53 -1.16 -16.79 9.87
CA TYR A 53 -2.13 -17.26 8.88
C TYR A 53 -3.08 -18.32 9.45
N CYS A 54 -2.54 -19.38 10.06
CA CYS A 54 -3.35 -20.44 10.65
C CYS A 54 -4.22 -19.93 11.80
N ARG A 55 -3.69 -19.04 12.64
CA ARG A 55 -4.43 -18.46 13.75
C ARG A 55 -5.58 -17.58 13.25
N GLU A 56 -5.32 -16.69 12.30
CA GLU A 56 -6.31 -15.80 11.72
C GLU A 56 -7.41 -16.65 11.07
N MET A 57 -7.05 -17.65 10.25
CA MET A 57 -8.01 -18.56 9.65
C MET A 57 -8.88 -19.31 10.68
N LEU A 58 -8.32 -19.72 11.83
CA LEU A 58 -9.07 -20.40 12.89
C LEU A 58 -9.96 -19.46 13.72
N LEU A 59 -9.61 -18.17 13.84
CA LEU A 59 -10.36 -17.20 14.64
C LEU A 59 -11.42 -16.47 13.83
N SER A 60 -11.09 -16.02 12.61
CA SER A 60 -11.98 -15.22 11.75
C SER A 60 -12.64 -16.04 10.64
N GLY A 61 -12.19 -17.27 10.36
CA GLY A 61 -12.72 -18.11 9.28
C GLY A 61 -12.30 -17.69 7.87
N GLU A 62 -11.67 -16.52 7.73
CA GLU A 62 -11.17 -15.97 6.48
C GLU A 62 -9.85 -15.23 6.74
N VAL A 63 -8.92 -15.31 5.79
CA VAL A 63 -7.69 -14.52 5.78
C VAL A 63 -7.65 -13.68 4.51
N ILE A 64 -7.73 -12.36 4.70
CA ILE A 64 -7.67 -11.40 3.59
C ILE A 64 -6.21 -11.34 3.11
N SER A 65 -5.95 -11.88 1.92
CA SER A 65 -4.69 -11.64 1.23
C SER A 65 -4.68 -10.21 0.70
N VAL A 66 -3.97 -9.31 1.36
CA VAL A 66 -3.69 -7.99 0.78
C VAL A 66 -2.55 -8.20 -0.22
N PRO A 67 -2.77 -8.01 -1.53
CA PRO A 67 -1.70 -8.16 -2.51
C PRO A 67 -0.54 -7.24 -2.17
N LYS A 68 0.69 -7.70 -2.40
CA LYS A 68 1.85 -6.83 -2.28
C LYS A 68 1.73 -5.75 -3.34
N MET A 69 1.92 -4.51 -2.90
CA MET A 69 1.91 -3.34 -3.76
C MET A 69 2.96 -3.49 -4.87
N THR A 70 2.52 -3.39 -6.12
CA THR A 70 3.37 -3.43 -7.31
C THR A 70 4.24 -2.18 -7.40
N ASP A 71 5.33 -2.23 -8.14
CA ASP A 71 6.26 -1.08 -8.24
C ASP A 71 5.59 0.14 -8.90
N ASN A 72 4.71 -0.09 -9.89
CA ASN A 72 3.90 0.96 -10.51
C ASN A 72 2.96 1.62 -9.49
N GLU A 73 2.31 0.83 -8.63
CA GLU A 73 1.44 1.39 -7.59
C GLU A 73 2.28 2.22 -6.58
N LYS A 74 3.48 1.75 -6.21
CA LYS A 74 4.37 2.50 -5.31
C LYS A 74 4.76 3.84 -5.90
N GLU A 75 5.14 3.84 -7.18
CA GLU A 75 5.45 5.06 -7.93
C GLU A 75 4.25 6.01 -7.98
N ALA A 76 3.05 5.48 -8.27
CA ALA A 76 1.82 6.27 -8.26
C ALA A 76 1.55 6.91 -6.89
N ILE A 77 1.74 6.18 -5.78
CA ILE A 77 1.63 6.76 -4.43
C ILE A 77 2.65 7.87 -4.20
N GLU A 78 3.89 7.70 -4.65
CA GLU A 78 4.92 8.71 -4.46
C GLU A 78 4.63 9.99 -5.26
N VAL A 79 4.13 9.84 -6.50
CA VAL A 79 3.63 10.97 -7.31
C VAL A 79 2.50 11.70 -6.57
N LEU A 80 1.54 10.97 -6.00
CA LEU A 80 0.44 11.56 -5.22
C LEU A 80 0.96 12.30 -3.98
N ARG A 81 1.91 11.72 -3.25
CA ARG A 81 2.53 12.37 -2.07
C ARG A 81 3.23 13.67 -2.44
N ARG A 82 4.04 13.66 -3.49
CA ARG A 82 4.75 14.85 -3.97
C ARG A 82 3.78 15.93 -4.44
N THR A 83 2.71 15.53 -5.12
CA THR A 83 1.65 16.45 -5.55
C THR A 83 0.93 17.10 -4.37
N ALA A 84 0.59 16.32 -3.34
CA ALA A 84 -0.01 16.85 -2.11
C ALA A 84 0.91 17.86 -1.39
N TYR A 85 2.22 17.58 -1.37
CA TYR A 85 3.20 18.51 -0.83
C TYR A 85 3.22 19.84 -1.60
N PHE A 86 3.20 19.80 -2.94
CA PHE A 86 3.12 21.01 -3.75
C PHE A 86 1.87 21.84 -3.44
N PHE A 87 0.70 21.22 -3.32
CA PHE A 87 -0.53 21.93 -2.95
C PHE A 87 -0.43 22.61 -1.58
N MET A 88 0.15 21.91 -0.60
CA MET A 88 0.39 22.49 0.73
C MET A 88 1.37 23.68 0.66
N HIS A 89 2.44 23.54 -0.11
CA HIS A 89 3.44 24.59 -0.26
C HIS A 89 2.90 25.84 -0.97
N ILE A 90 2.18 25.66 -2.08
CA ILE A 90 1.49 26.74 -2.80
C ILE A 90 0.48 27.43 -1.87
N SER A 91 -0.31 26.65 -1.12
CA SER A 91 -1.25 27.22 -0.14
C SER A 91 -0.55 28.09 0.91
N ASN A 92 0.66 27.74 1.33
CA ASN A 92 1.40 28.52 2.31
C ASN A 92 1.93 29.81 1.68
N LEU A 93 2.46 29.76 0.46
CA LEU A 93 2.95 30.94 -0.27
C LEU A 93 1.84 31.96 -0.56
N ILE A 94 0.65 31.49 -0.94
CA ILE A 94 -0.53 32.35 -1.12
C ILE A 94 -0.89 33.05 0.21
N LYS A 95 -0.84 32.34 1.34
CA LYS A 95 -1.15 32.93 2.65
C LYS A 95 -0.17 34.03 3.05
N VAL A 96 1.12 33.85 2.76
CA VAL A 96 2.16 34.85 3.06
C VAL A 96 2.28 35.93 1.98
N LYS A 97 1.44 35.88 0.93
CA LYS A 97 1.44 36.81 -0.23
C LYS A 97 2.79 36.85 -0.96
N ASP A 98 3.48 35.72 -1.04
CA ASP A 98 4.73 35.59 -1.78
C ASP A 98 4.45 35.18 -3.22
N ASP A 99 4.75 36.06 -4.18
CA ASP A 99 4.51 35.88 -5.61
C ASP A 99 5.21 34.66 -6.23
N ALA A 100 6.16 34.04 -5.52
CA ALA A 100 6.77 32.77 -5.93
C ALA A 100 5.75 31.63 -6.11
N TRP A 101 4.54 31.74 -5.54
CA TRP A 101 3.46 30.77 -5.74
C TRP A 101 3.10 30.57 -7.23
N VAL A 102 3.23 31.61 -8.06
CA VAL A 102 2.94 31.54 -9.51
C VAL A 102 3.91 30.60 -10.21
N LEU A 103 5.21 30.76 -9.96
CA LEU A 103 6.27 29.95 -10.57
C LEU A 103 6.15 28.47 -10.15
N ILE A 104 5.87 28.22 -8.87
CA ILE A 104 5.72 26.86 -8.35
C ILE A 104 4.47 26.18 -8.90
N THR A 105 3.39 26.93 -9.11
CA THR A 105 2.16 26.41 -9.75
C THR A 105 2.41 26.02 -11.21
N GLN A 106 3.21 26.81 -11.95
CA GLN A 106 3.62 26.46 -13.32
C GLN A 106 4.51 25.21 -13.37
N SER A 107 5.41 25.04 -12.40
CA SER A 107 6.22 23.83 -12.28
C SER A 107 5.35 22.60 -12.01
N LEU A 108 4.36 22.73 -11.13
CA LEU A 108 3.41 21.65 -10.85
C LEU A 108 2.56 21.28 -12.08
N SER A 109 2.09 22.26 -12.84
CA SER A 109 1.28 22.00 -14.05
C SER A 109 2.08 21.29 -15.14
N TYR A 110 3.36 21.64 -15.31
CA TYR A 110 4.27 20.92 -16.20
C TYR A 110 4.46 19.46 -15.76
N LEU A 111 4.76 19.22 -14.48
CA LEU A 111 4.95 17.87 -13.93
C LEU A 111 3.67 17.02 -14.05
N ALA A 112 2.50 17.61 -13.79
CA ALA A 112 1.22 16.91 -13.91
C ALA A 112 0.95 16.49 -15.36
N ARG A 113 1.28 17.34 -16.33
CA ARG A 113 1.12 17.03 -17.76
C ARG A 113 2.02 15.87 -18.20
N GLU A 114 3.29 15.88 -17.80
CA GLU A 114 4.23 14.79 -18.10
C GLU A 114 3.77 13.47 -17.47
N ALA A 115 3.37 13.48 -16.20
CA ALA A 115 2.88 12.29 -15.53
C ALA A 115 1.61 11.70 -16.20
N LEU A 116 0.69 12.57 -16.63
CA LEU A 116 -0.51 12.15 -17.36
C LEU A 116 -0.16 11.56 -18.73
N ASN A 117 0.76 12.18 -19.48
CA ASN A 117 1.20 11.67 -20.78
C ASN A 117 1.86 10.28 -20.65
N VAL A 118 2.73 10.08 -19.67
CA VAL A 118 3.37 8.77 -19.41
C VAL A 118 2.32 7.72 -19.00
N SER A 119 1.31 8.11 -18.23
CA SER A 119 0.25 7.18 -17.80
C SER A 119 -0.75 6.81 -18.91
N LEU A 120 -0.97 7.72 -19.87
CA LEU A 120 -1.94 7.57 -20.96
C LEU A 120 -1.35 6.91 -22.20
N ILE A 121 -0.03 6.86 -22.35
CA ILE A 121 0.64 6.05 -23.35
C ILE A 121 0.74 4.63 -22.78
N PRO A 122 -0.09 3.67 -23.20
CA PRO A 122 0.07 2.29 -22.75
C PRO A 122 1.44 1.83 -23.21
N ASN A 123 2.15 1.06 -22.36
CA ASN A 123 3.40 0.32 -22.59
C ASN A 123 3.40 -0.53 -23.90
N THR A 124 3.25 0.11 -25.04
CA THR A 124 3.15 -0.48 -26.39
C THR A 124 4.39 -0.18 -27.21
N VAL A 125 5.15 0.85 -26.82
CA VAL A 125 6.38 1.24 -27.52
C VAL A 125 7.60 0.43 -27.05
N LEU A 126 7.57 -0.14 -25.83
CA LEU A 126 8.67 -0.96 -25.31
C LEU A 126 8.59 -2.47 -25.65
N ARG A 127 7.60 -2.93 -26.42
CA ARG A 127 7.59 -4.31 -26.98
C ARG A 127 8.03 -4.41 -28.44
N LYS A 128 8.19 -3.31 -29.17
CA LYS A 128 8.58 -3.35 -30.60
C LYS A 128 10.09 -3.43 -30.86
N GLY A 129 10.93 -3.41 -29.82
CA GLY A 129 12.39 -3.52 -29.93
C GLY A 129 13.00 -4.86 -29.51
N GLN A 130 12.19 -5.89 -29.23
CA GLN A 130 12.65 -7.22 -28.78
C GLN A 130 12.10 -8.38 -29.63
N LEU A 131 11.53 -8.08 -30.81
CA LEU A 131 10.98 -9.09 -31.71
C LEU A 131 11.48 -9.01 -33.16
N ASN A 132 12.43 -8.14 -33.48
CA ASN A 132 13.12 -8.17 -34.77
C ASN A 132 14.62 -8.02 -34.53
N SER A 133 15.39 -8.91 -35.18
CA SER A 133 16.85 -9.16 -35.15
C SER A 133 17.43 -9.84 -33.91
#